data_AF-A0A6B3CUQ4-F1
#
_entry.id   AF-A0A6B3CUQ4-F1
#
_cell.length_a   1.000
_cell.length_b   1.000
_cell.length_c   1.000
_cell.angle_alpha   90.00
_cell.angle_beta   90.00
_cell.angle_gamma   90.00
#
_symmetry.space_group_name_H-M   'P 1'
#
loop_
_entity.id
_entity.type
_entity.pdbx_description
1 polymer ?
#
loop_
_entity_poly.entity_id
_entity_poly.type
_entity_poly.pdbx_seq_one_letter_code
_entity_poly.pdbx_strand_id
1 'polypeptide(L)'
;LRELVERAFGSDFGMHDPRWLSRFHSDERQVPDYRVGRVLLAGDAAHQHSPAGGQGMNTGLQDAANLGWKLAAVHHGRSADALLDTYHAERHPIGKAVL
;
A
#
# COMPACT_ATOMS: atom_id res chain seq x y z
N LEU A 1 -2.32 8.49 -25.52
CA LEU A 1 -3.60 8.60 -24.78
C LEU A 1 -4.74 8.93 -25.72
N ARG A 2 -4.66 10.03 -26.48
CA ARG A 2 -5.65 10.40 -27.51
C ARG A 2 -6.06 9.24 -28.42
N GLU A 3 -5.10 8.57 -29.07
CA GLU A 3 -5.39 7.38 -29.90
C GLU A 3 -6.12 6.26 -29.15
N LEU A 4 -5.85 6.09 -27.85
CA LEU A 4 -6.45 5.04 -27.02
C LEU A 4 -7.90 5.40 -26.66
N VAL A 5 -8.15 6.69 -26.39
CA VAL A 5 -9.49 7.25 -26.15
C VAL A 5 -10.30 7.27 -27.45
N GLU A 6 -9.70 7.67 -28.57
CA GLU A 6 -10.29 7.61 -29.92
C GLU A 6 -10.72 6.17 -30.26
N ARG A 7 -9.86 5.18 -30.02
CA ARG A 7 -10.20 3.77 -30.22
C ARG A 7 -11.31 3.27 -29.31
N ALA A 8 -11.39 3.76 -28.07
CA ALA A 8 -12.35 3.29 -27.07
C ALA A 8 -13.72 3.98 -27.18
N PHE A 9 -13.74 5.25 -27.58
CA PHE A 9 -14.91 6.13 -27.51
C PHE A 9 -15.25 6.83 -28.85
N GLY A 10 -14.43 6.67 -29.89
CA GLY A 10 -14.64 7.27 -31.21
C GLY A 10 -14.31 8.77 -31.33
N SER A 11 -13.71 9.36 -30.29
CA SER A 11 -13.21 10.74 -30.25
C SER A 11 -12.20 10.88 -29.11
N ASP A 12 -11.18 11.73 -29.26
CA ASP A 12 -10.29 12.16 -28.18
C ASP A 12 -10.88 13.31 -27.33
N PHE A 13 -12.11 13.72 -27.60
CA PHE A 13 -12.83 14.83 -26.96
C PHE A 13 -12.11 16.19 -27.01
N GLY A 14 -11.24 16.40 -28.00
CA GLY A 14 -10.46 17.64 -28.11
C GLY A 14 -9.45 17.80 -26.97
N MET A 15 -8.98 16.68 -26.40
CA MET A 15 -7.99 16.67 -25.31
C MET A 15 -6.82 17.60 -25.63
N HIS A 16 -6.41 18.45 -24.69
CA HIS A 16 -5.27 19.37 -24.84
C HIS A 16 -4.73 19.78 -23.46
N ASP A 17 -3.52 20.35 -23.42
CA ASP A 17 -2.88 20.92 -22.22
C ASP A 17 -2.97 20.07 -20.94
N PRO A 18 -2.51 18.80 -20.97
CA PRO A 18 -2.59 17.95 -19.80
C PRO A 18 -1.74 18.52 -18.65
N ARG A 19 -2.34 18.64 -17.46
CA ARG A 19 -1.62 19.01 -16.24
C ARG A 19 -0.81 17.84 -15.66
N TRP A 20 -1.36 16.63 -15.77
CA TRP A 20 -0.68 15.40 -15.35
C TRP A 20 -1.27 14.21 -16.12
N LEU A 21 -0.39 13.37 -16.64
CA LEU A 21 -0.73 12.06 -17.19
C LEU A 21 0.09 11.00 -16.47
N SER A 22 -0.56 9.90 -16.10
CA SER A 22 0.11 8.75 -15.51
C SER A 22 -0.42 7.47 -16.14
N ARG A 23 0.42 6.43 -16.13
CA ARG A 23 0.07 5.06 -16.44
C ARG A 23 0.41 4.22 -15.22
N PHE A 24 -0.54 3.40 -14.79
CA PHE A 24 -0.33 2.43 -13.72
C PHE A 24 -0.50 1.02 -14.25
N HIS A 25 0.07 0.06 -13.54
CA HIS A 25 -0.20 -1.36 -13.69
C HIS A 25 -0.86 -1.85 -12.40
N SER A 26 -1.76 -2.82 -12.50
CA SER A 26 -2.33 -3.50 -11.34
C SER A 26 -1.52 -4.77 -11.09
N ASP A 27 -0.43 -4.62 -10.36
CA ASP A 27 0.31 -5.75 -9.81
C ASP A 27 -0.28 -6.13 -8.44
N GLU A 28 -0.48 -7.42 -8.19
CA GLU A 28 -0.85 -7.96 -6.89
C GLU A 28 0.39 -8.61 -6.26
N ARG A 29 1.01 -7.91 -5.30
CA ARG A 29 2.26 -8.35 -4.68
C ARG A 29 2.24 -8.03 -3.19
N GLN A 30 2.82 -8.93 -2.40
CA GLN A 30 3.01 -8.72 -0.97
C GLN A 30 4.36 -9.31 -0.56
N VAL A 31 5.08 -8.60 0.31
CA VAL A 31 6.34 -9.12 0.86
C VAL A 31 6.05 -10.29 1.81
N PRO A 32 6.93 -11.31 1.87
CA PRO A 32 6.71 -12.46 2.74
C PRO A 32 6.73 -12.04 4.23
N ASP A 33 7.60 -11.11 4.58
CA ASP A 33 7.83 -10.68 5.96
C ASP A 33 7.68 -9.16 6.07
N TYR A 34 6.84 -8.71 7.00
CA TYR A 34 6.65 -7.27 7.26
C TYR A 34 7.71 -6.70 8.19
N ARG A 35 8.53 -7.57 8.80
CA ARG A 35 9.60 -7.24 9.72
C ARG A 35 10.78 -8.17 9.50
N VAL A 36 11.97 -7.60 9.40
CA VAL A 36 13.25 -8.32 9.44
C VAL A 36 14.16 -7.61 10.45
N GLY A 37 14.24 -8.16 11.66
CA GLY A 37 14.98 -7.55 12.76
C GLY A 37 14.44 -6.16 13.13
N ARG A 38 15.20 -5.10 12.83
CA ARG A 38 14.83 -3.70 13.12
C ARG A 38 14.25 -2.95 11.93
N VAL A 39 14.08 -3.61 10.78
CA VAL A 39 13.50 -3.04 9.57
C VAL A 39 12.08 -3.54 9.43
N LEU A 40 11.14 -2.62 9.17
CA LEU A 40 9.72 -2.93 8.98
C LEU A 40 9.20 -2.24 7.72
N LEU A 41 8.24 -2.87 7.05
CA LEU A 41 7.60 -2.37 5.83
C LEU A 41 6.11 -2.15 6.08
N ALA A 42 5.55 -1.08 5.52
CA ALA A 42 4.14 -0.69 5.64
C ALA A 42 3.62 -0.08 4.33
N GLY A 43 2.31 -0.16 4.09
CA GLY A 43 1.68 0.37 2.87
C GLY A 43 2.25 -0.27 1.59
N ASP A 44 2.40 0.53 0.53
CA ASP A 44 2.86 0.08 -0.80
C ASP A 44 4.21 -0.66 -0.79
N ALA A 45 5.06 -0.41 0.22
CA ALA A 45 6.32 -1.14 0.38
C ALA A 45 6.12 -2.60 0.85
N ALA A 46 4.98 -2.91 1.46
CA ALA A 46 4.63 -4.21 2.00
C ALA A 46 3.59 -4.94 1.15
N HIS A 47 2.71 -4.22 0.47
CA HIS A 47 1.66 -4.79 -0.38
C HIS A 47 1.23 -3.80 -1.47
N GLN A 48 0.97 -4.32 -2.67
CA GLN A 48 0.46 -3.58 -3.82
C GLN A 48 -0.68 -4.38 -4.42
N HIS A 49 -1.76 -3.69 -4.76
CA HIS A 49 -2.95 -4.29 -5.37
C HIS A 49 -3.62 -3.28 -6.30
N SER A 50 -4.64 -3.76 -7.03
CA SER A 50 -5.45 -2.92 -7.90
C SER A 50 -6.04 -1.71 -7.13
N PRO A 51 -6.10 -0.51 -7.74
CA PRO A 51 -6.77 0.64 -7.14
C PRO A 51 -8.29 0.46 -7.04
N ALA A 52 -8.84 -0.60 -7.63
CA ALA A 52 -10.24 -0.96 -7.51
C ALA A 52 -10.64 -1.05 -6.02
N GLY A 53 -11.75 -0.41 -5.64
CA GLY A 53 -12.20 -0.35 -4.26
C GLY A 53 -11.47 0.64 -3.34
N GLY A 54 -10.42 1.33 -3.82
CA GLY A 54 -9.76 2.41 -3.07
C GLY A 54 -9.10 1.97 -1.76
N GLN A 55 -8.66 0.70 -1.67
CA GLN A 55 -8.21 0.13 -0.40
C GLN A 55 -6.75 0.45 -0.05
N GLY A 56 -5.88 0.74 -1.02
CA GLY A 56 -4.42 0.82 -0.78
C GLY A 56 -4.02 1.86 0.26
N MET A 57 -4.48 3.11 0.06
CA MET A 57 -4.25 4.19 1.02
C MET A 57 -4.82 3.87 2.41
N ASN A 58 -6.00 3.25 2.47
CA ASN A 58 -6.67 2.92 3.72
C ASN A 58 -5.91 1.83 4.49
N THR A 59 -5.48 0.77 3.80
CA THR A 59 -4.70 -0.31 4.41
C THR A 59 -3.34 0.21 4.89
N GLY A 60 -2.67 1.06 4.11
CA GLY A 60 -1.40 1.68 4.53
C GLY A 60 -1.54 2.59 5.75
N LEU A 61 -2.61 3.38 5.85
CA LEU A 61 -2.90 4.17 7.07
C LEU A 61 -3.15 3.28 8.29
N GLN A 62 -3.85 2.16 8.11
CA GLN A 62 -4.08 1.20 9.19
C GLN A 62 -2.81 0.46 9.61
N ASP A 63 -1.89 0.18 8.68
CA ASP A 63 -0.57 -0.37 9.01
C ASP A 63 0.22 0.60 9.89
N ALA A 64 0.27 1.88 9.49
CA ALA A 64 0.95 2.92 10.26
C ALA A 64 0.31 3.11 11.65
N ALA A 65 -1.02 3.11 11.73
CA ALA A 65 -1.74 3.20 12.99
C ALA A 65 -1.48 1.99 13.91
N ASN A 66 -1.40 0.77 13.34
CA ASN A 66 -1.08 -0.44 14.08
C ASN A 66 0.37 -0.44 14.59
N LEU A 67 1.32 -0.01 13.75
CA LEU A 67 2.74 -0.09 14.03
C LEU A 67 3.26 1.06 14.92
N GLY A 68 2.73 2.27 14.75
CA GLY A 68 3.30 3.49 15.35
C GLY A 68 3.40 3.43 16.88
N TRP A 69 2.33 2.98 17.55
CA TRP A 69 2.34 2.87 19.01
C TRP A 69 3.24 1.73 19.52
N LYS A 70 3.34 0.62 18.77
CA LYS A 70 4.21 -0.52 19.10
C LYS A 70 5.67 -0.10 19.02
N LEU A 71 6.04 0.62 17.96
CA LEU A 71 7.37 1.20 17.79
C LEU A 71 7.71 2.15 18.95
N ALA A 72 6.81 3.06 19.29
CA ALA A 72 7.01 3.98 20.41
C ALA A 72 7.19 3.23 21.74
N ALA A 73 6.37 2.20 22.00
CA ALA A 73 6.45 1.41 23.23
C ALA A 73 7.78 0.67 23.36
N VAL A 74 8.26 0.02 22.29
CA VAL A 74 9.56 -0.66 22.28
C VAL A 74 10.72 0.33 22.36
N HIS A 75 10.66 1.42 21.59
CA HIS A 75 11.71 2.45 21.58
C HIS A 75 11.93 3.08 22.96
N HIS A 76 10.84 3.33 23.70
CA HIS A 76 10.90 3.88 25.06
C HIS A 76 11.15 2.83 26.16
N GLY A 77 11.39 1.56 25.81
CA GLY A 77 11.62 0.49 26.78
C GLY A 77 10.38 0.13 27.62
N ARG A 78 9.17 0.49 27.16
CA ARG A 78 7.89 0.20 27.83
C ARG A 78 7.31 -1.16 27.44
N SER A 79 7.87 -1.81 26.44
CA SER A 79 7.44 -3.12 25.94
C SER A 79 8.62 -3.89 25.37
N ALA A 80 8.51 -5.21 25.37
CA ALA A 80 9.51 -6.10 24.77
C ALA A 80 9.53 -5.98 23.24
N ASP A 81 10.68 -6.25 22.64
CA ASP A 81 10.86 -6.24 21.17
C ASP A 81 9.88 -7.18 20.44
N ALA A 82 9.45 -8.25 21.10
CA ALA A 82 8.44 -9.19 20.59
C ALA A 82 7.07 -8.55 20.32
N LEU A 83 6.76 -7.37 20.89
CA LEU A 83 5.54 -6.64 20.55
C LEU A 83 5.52 -6.24 19.07
N LEU A 84 6.69 -5.96 18.47
CA LEU A 84 6.78 -5.63 17.05
C LEU A 84 6.56 -6.83 16.13
N ASP A 85 6.66 -8.08 16.63
CA ASP A 85 6.31 -9.26 15.84
C ASP A 85 4.80 -9.38 15.61
N THR A 86 4.00 -8.82 16.52
CA THR A 86 2.54 -8.83 16.35
C THR A 86 2.09 -7.93 15.20
N TYR A 87 2.90 -6.94 14.77
CA TYR A 87 2.60 -6.15 13.58
C TYR A 87 2.44 -7.02 12.34
N HIS A 88 3.40 -7.92 12.08
CA HIS A 88 3.29 -8.85 10.96
C HIS A 88 2.10 -9.80 11.14
N ALA A 89 1.97 -10.42 12.31
CA ALA A 89 0.90 -11.37 12.59
C ALA A 89 -0.51 -10.77 12.41
N GLU A 90 -0.68 -9.49 12.74
CA GLU A 90 -1.97 -8.79 12.63
C GLU A 90 -2.21 -8.20 11.23
N ARG A 91 -1.18 -7.66 10.57
CA ARG A 91 -1.35 -6.86 9.34
C ARG A 91 -1.08 -7.62 8.06
N HIS A 92 -0.22 -8.64 8.08
CA HIS A 92 0.05 -9.46 6.89
C HIS A 92 -1.21 -10.18 6.36
N PRO A 93 -2.07 -10.80 7.19
CA PRO A 93 -3.32 -11.38 6.70
C PRO A 93 -4.28 -10.37 6.08
N ILE A 94 -4.27 -9.12 6.56
CA ILE A 94 -5.10 -8.04 6.01
C ILE A 94 -4.57 -7.59 4.66
N GLY A 95 -3.25 -7.38 4.54
CA GLY A 95 -2.60 -7.08 3.26
C GLY A 95 -2.89 -8.15 2.21
N LYS A 96 -2.91 -9.43 2.60
CA LYS A 96 -3.24 -10.54 1.71
C LYS A 96 -4.70 -10.54 1.25
N ALA A 97 -5.63 -10.07 2.09
CA ALA A 97 -7.06 -10.06 1.80
C ALA A 97 -7.48 -8.92 0.84
N VAL A 98 -6.61 -7.95 0.60
CA VAL A 98 -6.86 -6.81 -0.30
C VAL A 98 -6.07 -6.90 -1.62
N LEU A 99 -5.26 -7.96 -1.80
CA LEU A 99 -4.74 -8.37 -3.11
C LEU A 99 -5.90 -8.87 -3.97
#